data_AF-B4D9X7-F1
#
_entry.id   AF-B4D9X7-F1
#
_cell.length_a   1.000
_cell.length_b   1.000
_cell.length_c   1.000
_cell.angle_alpha   90.00
_cell.angle_beta   90.00
_cell.angle_gamma   90.00
#
_symmetry.space_group_name_H-M   'P 1'
#
loop_
_entity.id
_entity.type
_entity.pdbx_description
1 polymer ?
#
loop_
_entity_poly.entity_id
_entity_poly.type
_entity_poly.pdbx_seq_one_letter_code
_entity_poly.pdbx_strand_id
1 'polypeptide(L)'
;MKLQEFERVLVDGGGALRAFGRHEYCVVVDSRDDGEAILRSVQRHLPNGYWRFRAFDESRFAVEKGEGTYYVDILEGMDPELILQSINRVLSPEFEMKIFLPTLGDTMSLLLRSADWWNELEVEYPARLGKLFVTIDERIRQLKKAGGQ
;
A
#
# COMPACT_ATOMS: atom_id res chain seq x y z
N MET A 1 -15.79 -13.51 6.70
CA MET A 1 -15.85 -12.28 5.89
C MET A 1 -16.86 -12.34 4.74
N LYS A 2 -17.45 -11.20 4.31
CA LYS A 2 -18.15 -11.10 3.00
C LYS A 2 -17.29 -10.26 2.07
N LEU A 3 -16.71 -10.88 1.04
CA LEU A 3 -15.93 -10.18 0.01
C LEU A 3 -16.84 -9.31 -0.85
N GLN A 4 -16.35 -8.12 -1.18
CA GLN A 4 -16.97 -7.28 -2.21
C GLN A 4 -16.75 -7.92 -3.58
N GLU A 5 -17.61 -7.61 -4.55
CA GLU A 5 -17.59 -8.27 -5.87
C GLU A 5 -16.22 -8.20 -6.55
N PHE A 6 -15.55 -7.05 -6.49
CA PHE A 6 -14.21 -6.88 -7.05
C PHE A 6 -13.13 -7.63 -6.25
N GLU A 7 -13.32 -7.89 -4.96
CA GLU A 7 -12.36 -8.64 -4.13
C GLU A 7 -12.44 -10.14 -4.42
N ARG A 8 -13.59 -10.62 -4.92
CA ARG A 8 -13.76 -12.03 -5.33
C ARG A 8 -12.78 -12.42 -6.43
N VAL A 9 -12.34 -11.48 -7.27
CA VAL A 9 -11.31 -11.74 -8.30
C VAL A 9 -9.98 -12.22 -7.72
N LEU A 10 -9.67 -11.84 -6.48
CA LEU A 10 -8.44 -12.24 -5.78
C LEU A 10 -8.46 -13.75 -5.48
N VAL A 11 -9.63 -14.28 -5.15
CA VAL A 11 -9.82 -15.67 -4.73
C VAL A 11 -10.23 -16.58 -5.88
N ASP A 12 -11.18 -16.14 -6.72
CA ASP A 12 -11.73 -16.93 -7.83
C ASP A 12 -10.71 -17.09 -8.96
N GLY A 13 -9.87 -16.06 -9.16
CA GLY A 13 -8.91 -16.00 -10.26
C GLY A 13 -9.55 -15.84 -11.64
N GLY A 14 -8.72 -15.47 -12.63
CA GLY A 14 -9.16 -15.32 -14.02
C GLY A 14 -8.60 -14.07 -14.69
N GLY A 15 -9.10 -13.77 -15.90
CA GLY A 15 -8.61 -12.67 -16.73
C GLY A 15 -8.74 -11.28 -16.10
N ALA A 16 -9.72 -11.08 -15.21
CA ALA A 16 -9.93 -9.82 -14.50
C ALA A 16 -8.86 -9.52 -13.43
N LEU A 17 -8.05 -10.51 -13.02
CA LEU A 17 -7.01 -10.33 -12.02
C LEU A 17 -5.96 -9.30 -12.45
N ARG A 18 -5.64 -9.22 -13.75
CA ARG A 18 -4.70 -8.22 -14.28
C ARG A 18 -5.29 -6.81 -14.25
N ALA A 19 -6.62 -6.68 -14.36
CA ALA A 19 -7.30 -5.40 -14.27
C ALA A 19 -7.43 -4.90 -12.83
N PHE A 20 -7.34 -5.80 -11.84
CA PHE A 20 -7.45 -5.47 -10.41
C PHE A 20 -6.46 -4.36 -9.99
N GLY A 21 -5.19 -4.46 -10.38
CA GLY A 21 -4.19 -3.45 -10.02
C GLY A 21 -4.44 -2.05 -10.58
N ARG A 22 -5.35 -1.91 -11.56
CA ARG A 22 -5.74 -0.62 -12.15
C ARG A 22 -7.10 -0.13 -11.67
N HIS A 23 -7.71 -0.85 -10.75
CA HIS A 23 -9.03 -0.54 -10.25
C HIS A 23 -8.97 0.64 -9.27
N GLU A 24 -10.04 1.43 -9.19
CA GLU A 24 -10.23 2.53 -8.22
C GLU A 24 -10.10 2.12 -6.74
N TYR A 25 -9.98 0.82 -6.44
CA TYR A 25 -9.81 0.29 -5.09
C TYR A 25 -8.34 0.09 -4.69
N CYS A 26 -7.41 0.23 -5.63
CA CYS A 26 -5.98 0.18 -5.37
C CYS A 26 -5.41 1.58 -5.23
N VAL A 27 -4.52 1.74 -4.26
CA VAL A 27 -3.58 2.86 -4.24
C VAL A 27 -2.59 2.61 -5.39
N VAL A 28 -2.60 3.47 -6.40
CA VAL A 28 -1.63 3.41 -7.50
C VAL A 28 -0.57 4.47 -7.25
N VAL A 29 0.69 4.06 -7.31
CA VAL A 29 1.88 4.91 -7.16
C VAL A 29 2.74 4.79 -8.41
N ASP A 30 2.96 5.91 -9.09
CA ASP A 30 3.95 6.03 -10.16
C ASP A 30 5.33 6.33 -9.57
N SER A 31 6.40 5.87 -10.21
CA SER A 31 7.77 6.14 -9.77
C SER A 31 8.15 7.63 -9.78
N ARG A 32 7.37 8.45 -10.49
CA ARG A 32 7.53 9.91 -10.59
C ARG A 32 6.63 10.68 -9.62
N ASP A 33 5.76 10.00 -8.87
CA ASP A 33 4.92 10.66 -7.89
C ASP A 33 5.77 11.21 -6.75
N ASP A 34 5.56 12.48 -6.40
CA ASP A 34 6.14 13.04 -5.18
C ASP A 34 5.44 12.47 -3.93
N GLY A 35 6.08 12.64 -2.77
CA GLY A 35 5.53 12.06 -1.55
C GLY A 35 4.18 12.65 -1.12
N GLU A 36 3.86 13.89 -1.48
CA GLU A 36 2.55 14.47 -1.20
C GLU A 36 1.46 13.79 -2.05
N ALA A 37 1.74 13.54 -3.33
CA ALA A 37 0.85 12.81 -4.23
C ALA A 37 0.59 11.38 -3.71
N ILE A 38 1.62 10.70 -3.22
CA ILE A 38 1.50 9.36 -2.61
C ILE A 38 0.60 9.43 -1.35
N LEU A 39 0.83 10.38 -0.44
CA LEU A 39 0.00 10.57 0.75
C LEU A 39 -1.47 10.87 0.40
N ARG A 40 -1.71 11.73 -0.60
CA ARG A 40 -3.07 12.02 -1.09
C ARG A 40 -3.73 10.79 -1.70
N SER A 41 -2.97 9.99 -2.44
CA SER A 41 -3.45 8.73 -3.01
C SER A 41 -3.95 7.82 -1.88
N VAL A 42 -3.09 7.53 -0.89
CA VAL A 42 -3.44 6.69 0.27
C VAL A 42 -4.65 7.25 1.04
N GLN A 43 -4.72 8.57 1.24
CA GLN A 43 -5.83 9.22 1.96
C GLN A 43 -7.21 8.91 1.37
N ARG A 44 -7.32 8.82 0.04
CA ARG A 44 -8.60 8.59 -0.64
C ARG A 44 -9.19 7.21 -0.36
N HIS A 45 -8.37 6.25 0.06
CA HIS A 45 -8.80 4.89 0.36
C HIS A 45 -9.04 4.64 1.85
N LEU A 46 -8.79 5.63 2.70
CA LEU A 46 -9.06 5.56 4.14
C LEU A 46 -10.45 6.09 4.46
N PRO A 47 -11.04 5.70 5.61
CA PRO A 47 -12.28 6.30 6.08
C PRO A 47 -12.17 7.83 6.16
N ASN A 48 -13.23 8.53 5.82
CA ASN A 48 -13.23 9.99 5.84
C ASN A 48 -12.86 10.52 7.23
N GLY A 49 -11.90 11.43 7.30
CA GLY A 49 -11.40 12.00 8.54
C GLY A 49 -10.47 11.10 9.35
N TYR A 50 -10.14 9.89 8.88
CA TYR A 50 -9.25 8.98 9.60
C TYR A 50 -7.85 9.57 9.81
N TRP A 51 -7.29 10.21 8.79
CA TRP A 51 -6.02 10.90 8.90
C TRP A 51 -6.02 12.27 8.20
N ARG A 52 -5.16 13.16 8.66
CA ARG A 52 -4.85 14.43 8.02
C ARG A 52 -3.34 14.58 8.01
N PHE A 53 -2.80 15.31 7.04
CA PHE A 53 -1.37 15.54 7.00
C PHE A 53 -1.05 16.96 6.55
N ARG A 54 0.14 17.40 6.93
CA ARG A 54 0.73 18.68 6.51
C ARG A 54 2.23 18.53 6.39
N ALA A 55 2.86 19.35 5.56
CA ALA A 55 4.31 19.48 5.58
C ALA A 55 4.77 19.88 6.99
N PHE A 56 5.79 19.19 7.50
CA PHE A 56 6.40 19.50 8.80
C PHE A 56 7.75 20.20 8.58
N ASP A 57 8.58 19.63 7.72
CA ASP A 57 9.82 20.21 7.22
C ASP A 57 10.08 19.75 5.77
N GLU A 58 11.25 20.09 5.22
CA GLU A 58 11.66 19.78 3.84
C GLU A 58 11.71 18.27 3.52
N SER A 59 11.77 17.44 4.56
CA SER A 59 11.97 15.99 4.47
C SER A 59 10.85 15.16 5.06
N ARG A 60 9.83 15.78 5.67
CA ARG A 60 8.82 15.08 6.46
C ARG A 60 7.45 15.72 6.38
N PHE A 61 6.45 14.84 6.40
CA PHE A 61 5.06 15.21 6.62
C PHE A 61 4.61 14.75 8.00
N ALA A 62 3.96 15.65 8.74
CA ALA A 62 3.25 15.29 9.96
C ALA A 62 1.88 14.72 9.58
N VAL A 63 1.55 13.54 10.12
CA VAL A 63 0.29 12.84 9.93
C VAL A 63 -0.45 12.75 11.27
N GLU A 64 -1.61 13.39 11.35
CA GLU A 64 -2.53 13.34 12.48
C GLU A 64 -3.51 12.18 12.27
N LYS A 65 -3.55 11.24 13.22
CA LYS A 65 -4.41 10.05 13.20
C LYS A 65 -4.82 9.72 14.63
N GLY A 66 -6.13 9.62 14.88
CA GLY A 66 -6.64 9.49 16.25
C GLY A 66 -6.20 10.66 17.12
N GLU A 67 -5.60 10.38 18.28
CA GLU A 67 -5.02 11.38 19.18
C GLU A 67 -3.51 11.60 18.96
N GLY A 68 -2.91 10.87 18.02
CA GLY A 68 -1.48 10.88 17.77
C GLY A 68 -1.05 11.76 16.59
N THR A 69 0.19 12.24 16.65
CA THR A 69 0.91 12.80 15.50
C THR A 69 2.09 11.90 15.17
N TYR A 70 2.16 11.50 13.92
CA TYR A 70 3.18 10.63 13.35
C TYR A 70 3.93 11.38 12.24
N TYR A 71 5.06 10.84 11.81
CA TYR A 71 5.86 11.45 10.75
C TYR A 71 6.13 10.45 9.65
N VAL A 72 5.96 10.91 8.41
CA VAL A 72 6.32 10.18 7.20
C VAL A 72 7.53 10.87 6.59
N ASP A 73 8.61 10.10 6.43
CA ASP A 73 9.84 10.57 5.81
C ASP A 73 9.69 10.57 4.28
N ILE A 74 9.97 11.71 3.66
CA ILE A 74 9.90 11.95 2.22
C ILE A 74 11.11 12.80 1.85
N LEU A 75 12.21 12.14 1.49
CA LEU A 75 13.41 12.82 0.99
C LEU A 75 13.33 12.97 -0.53
N GLU A 76 13.91 14.05 -1.06
CA GLU A 76 14.06 14.21 -2.51
C GLU A 76 14.85 13.02 -3.08
N GLY A 77 14.32 12.41 -4.14
CA GLY A 77 14.91 11.22 -4.77
C GLY A 77 14.81 9.93 -3.95
N MET A 78 14.03 9.91 -2.87
CA MET A 78 13.76 8.69 -2.13
C MET A 78 12.96 7.69 -2.97
N ASP A 79 13.35 6.41 -2.91
CA ASP A 79 12.60 5.32 -3.53
C ASP A 79 11.14 5.30 -3.02
N PRO A 80 10.13 5.24 -3.92
CA PRO A 80 8.73 5.21 -3.53
C PRO A 80 8.38 4.09 -2.54
N GLU A 81 9.05 2.93 -2.64
CA GLU A 81 8.89 1.84 -1.67
C GLU A 81 9.26 2.24 -0.24
N LEU A 82 10.28 3.09 -0.04
CA LEU A 82 10.67 3.58 1.28
C LEU A 82 9.64 4.57 1.85
N ILE A 83 9.09 5.44 0.99
CA ILE A 83 7.98 6.32 1.37
C ILE A 83 6.77 5.47 1.77
N LEU A 84 6.40 4.49 0.96
CA LEU A 84 5.30 3.56 1.23
C LEU A 84 5.53 2.76 2.52
N GLN A 85 6.76 2.36 2.82
CA GLN A 85 7.12 1.71 4.08
C GLN A 85 6.86 2.63 5.27
N SER A 86 7.27 3.89 5.19
CA SER A 86 7.05 4.89 6.24
C SER A 86 5.55 5.13 6.46
N ILE A 87 4.78 5.28 5.37
CA ILE A 87 3.32 5.39 5.43
C ILE A 87 2.68 4.15 6.08
N ASN A 88 3.08 2.95 5.68
CA ASN A 88 2.51 1.71 6.20
C ASN A 88 2.76 1.54 7.71
N ARG A 89 3.88 2.04 8.23
CA ARG A 89 4.14 2.10 9.68
C ARG A 89 3.18 3.03 10.41
N VAL A 90 2.84 4.17 9.81
CA VAL A 90 1.85 5.11 10.39
C VAL A 90 0.43 4.53 10.36
N LEU A 91 0.09 3.76 9.32
CA LEU A 91 -1.20 3.09 9.20
C LEU A 91 -1.40 1.97 10.23
N SER A 92 -0.31 1.31 10.63
CA SER A 92 -0.30 0.28 11.67
C SER A 92 -0.79 0.82 13.03
N PRO A 93 -1.47 0.00 13.85
CA PRO A 93 -1.88 -1.39 13.59
C PRO A 93 -3.21 -1.55 12.84
N GLU A 94 -3.97 -0.49 12.59
CA GLU A 94 -5.36 -0.60 12.13
C GLU A 94 -5.48 -0.96 10.65
N PHE A 95 -4.58 -0.45 9.81
CA PHE A 95 -4.57 -0.70 8.37
C PHE A 95 -3.22 -1.21 7.91
N GLU A 96 -3.24 -1.97 6.82
CA GLU A 96 -2.07 -2.47 6.15
C GLU A 96 -2.22 -2.36 4.63
N MET A 97 -1.14 -1.94 3.98
CA MET A 97 -0.97 -1.93 2.53
C MET A 97 -0.06 -3.08 2.11
N LYS A 98 -0.51 -3.87 1.13
CA LYS A 98 0.31 -4.88 0.46
C LYS A 98 0.41 -4.61 -1.03
N ILE A 99 1.58 -4.86 -1.60
CA ILE A 99 1.87 -4.63 -3.02
C ILE A 99 1.29 -5.79 -3.83
N PHE A 100 0.45 -5.46 -4.79
CA PHE A 100 -0.09 -6.41 -5.75
C PHE A 100 0.95 -6.71 -6.83
N LEU A 101 1.43 -7.95 -6.88
CA LEU A 101 2.49 -8.41 -7.78
C LEU A 101 2.10 -8.49 -9.26
N PRO A 102 0.86 -8.85 -9.64
CA PRO A 102 0.47 -8.97 -11.05
C PRO A 102 0.31 -7.64 -11.82
N THR A 103 1.02 -6.58 -11.43
CA THR A 103 1.03 -5.29 -12.13
C THR A 103 1.95 -5.31 -13.37
N LEU A 104 1.68 -4.39 -14.30
CA LEU A 104 2.44 -4.19 -15.53
C LEU A 104 2.94 -2.74 -15.59
N GLY A 105 4.24 -2.53 -15.80
CA GLY A 105 4.84 -1.22 -16.07
C GLY A 105 5.53 -0.56 -14.87
N ASP A 106 5.67 0.76 -14.93
CA ASP A 106 6.45 1.58 -13.98
C ASP A 106 5.65 2.03 -12.74
N THR A 107 4.48 1.42 -12.51
CA THR A 107 3.56 1.76 -11.41
C THR A 107 3.41 0.61 -10.44
N MET A 108 3.36 0.91 -9.14
CA MET A 108 2.98 -0.02 -8.09
C MET A 108 1.50 0.12 -7.77
N SER A 109 0.81 -1.02 -7.63
CA SER A 109 -0.56 -1.06 -7.14
C SER A 109 -0.58 -1.71 -5.78
N LEU A 110 -1.16 -1.03 -4.79
CA LEU A 110 -1.28 -1.53 -3.43
C LEU A 110 -2.75 -1.66 -3.06
N LEU A 111 -3.06 -2.73 -2.33
CA LEU A 111 -4.37 -2.86 -1.70
C LEU A 111 -4.26 -2.42 -0.24
N LEU A 112 -5.02 -1.39 0.12
CA LEU A 112 -5.16 -0.89 1.49
C LEU A 112 -6.43 -1.48 2.12
N ARG A 113 -6.28 -2.20 3.23
CA ARG A 113 -7.39 -2.77 4.01
C ARG A 113 -7.05 -2.77 5.49
N SER A 114 -8.06 -2.97 6.33
CA SER A 114 -7.85 -3.15 7.77
C SER A 114 -7.01 -4.40 8.04
N ALA A 115 -6.21 -4.38 9.11
CA ALA A 115 -5.41 -5.54 9.51
C ALA A 115 -6.26 -6.80 9.72
N ASP A 116 -7.45 -6.66 10.32
CA ASP A 116 -8.38 -7.79 10.53
C ASP A 116 -8.82 -8.44 9.22
N TRP A 117 -9.11 -7.64 8.20
CA TRP A 117 -9.48 -8.13 6.86
C TRP A 117 -8.32 -8.92 6.23
N TRP A 118 -7.09 -8.44 6.37
CA TRP A 118 -5.91 -9.16 5.89
C TRP A 118 -5.74 -10.49 6.63
N ASN A 119 -5.85 -10.48 7.95
CA ASN A 119 -5.75 -11.68 8.78
C ASN A 119 -6.81 -12.72 8.39
N GLU A 120 -8.08 -12.31 8.24
CA GLU A 120 -9.16 -13.20 7.80
C GLU A 120 -8.86 -13.80 6.42
N LEU A 121 -8.46 -12.97 5.45
CA LEU A 121 -8.20 -13.43 4.09
C LEU A 121 -6.96 -14.33 3.98
N GLU A 122 -5.92 -14.08 4.78
CA GLU A 122 -4.72 -14.92 4.84
C GLU A 122 -4.97 -16.28 5.48
N VAL A 123 -5.84 -16.34 6.48
CA VAL A 123 -6.28 -17.62 7.06
C VAL A 123 -7.09 -18.42 6.04
N GLU A 124 -7.97 -17.76 5.29
CA GLU A 124 -8.89 -18.43 4.37
C GLU A 124 -8.21 -18.83 3.04
N TYR A 125 -7.27 -18.01 2.52
CA TYR A 125 -6.65 -18.21 1.20
C TYR A 125 -5.11 -18.00 1.16
N PRO A 126 -4.32 -18.64 2.05
CA PRO A 126 -2.89 -18.33 2.21
C PRO A 126 -2.06 -18.54 0.95
N ALA A 127 -2.24 -19.68 0.27
CA ALA A 127 -1.48 -20.02 -0.93
C ALA A 127 -1.80 -19.12 -2.14
N ARG A 128 -3.01 -18.55 -2.17
CA ARG A 128 -3.43 -17.63 -3.23
C ARG A 128 -2.84 -16.26 -2.98
N LEU A 129 -3.00 -15.72 -1.77
CA LEU A 129 -2.49 -14.40 -1.43
C LEU A 129 -0.96 -14.33 -1.52
N GLY A 130 -0.24 -15.36 -1.08
CA GLY A 130 1.23 -15.38 -1.19
C GLY A 130 1.75 -15.33 -2.64
N LYS A 131 0.91 -15.57 -3.65
CA LYS A 131 1.25 -15.40 -5.07
C LYS A 131 0.89 -14.02 -5.62
N LEU A 132 -0.06 -13.33 -4.98
CA LEU A 132 -0.64 -12.09 -5.47
C LEU A 132 -0.11 -10.86 -4.75
N PHE A 133 0.24 -11.00 -3.48
CA PHE A 133 0.63 -9.91 -2.62
C PHE A 133 1.94 -10.18 -1.93
N VAL A 134 2.68 -9.10 -1.69
CA VAL A 134 3.89 -9.08 -0.88
C VAL A 134 3.81 -7.88 0.06
N THR A 135 4.36 -8.01 1.26
CA THR A 135 4.51 -6.84 2.14
C THR A 135 5.53 -5.87 1.56
N ILE A 136 5.41 -4.58 1.91
CA ILE A 136 6.37 -3.55 1.45
C ILE A 136 7.78 -3.88 1.95
N ASP A 137 7.92 -4.38 3.19
CA ASP A 137 9.21 -4.80 3.77
C ASP A 137 9.85 -5.97 3.02
N GLU A 138 9.07 -6.97 2.61
CA GLU A 138 9.54 -8.07 1.78
C GLU A 138 9.99 -7.59 0.40
N ARG A 139 9.24 -6.68 -0.22
CA ARG A 139 9.60 -6.11 -1.52
C ARG A 139 10.93 -5.37 -1.45
N ILE A 140 11.12 -4.50 -0.45
CA ILE A 140 12.39 -3.79 -0.23
C ILE A 140 13.55 -4.77 -0.04
N ARG A 141 13.34 -5.84 0.74
CA ARG A 141 14.37 -6.88 0.93
C ARG A 141 14.71 -7.61 -0.36
N GLN A 142 13.73 -7.87 -1.23
CA GLN A 142 13.96 -8.50 -2.53
C GLN A 142 14.77 -7.59 -3.47
N LEU A 143 14.44 -6.29 -3.52
CA LEU A 143 15.16 -5.30 -4.35
C LEU A 143 16.62 -5.16 -3.90
N LYS A 144 16.87 -5.07 -2.59
CA LYS A 144 18.24 -5.02 -2.04
C LYS A 144 19.07 -6.25 -2.39
N LYS A 145 18.45 -7.43 -2.44
CA LYS A 145 19.13 -8.67 -2.87
C LYS A 145 19.41 -8.69 -4.37
N ALA A 146 18.52 -8.14 -5.18
CA ALA A 146 18.66 -8.10 -6.64
C ALA A 146 19.67 -7.03 -7.11
N GLY A 147 19.79 -5.92 -6.39
CA GLY A 147 20.75 -4.84 -6.68
C GLY A 147 22.16 -5.05 -6.11
N GLY A 148 22.43 -6.18 -5.47
CA GLY A 148 23.75 -6.54 -4.95
C GLY A 148 24.66 -7.13 -6.04
N GLN A 149 25.28 -6.25 -6.83
CA GLN A 149 26.60 -6.47 -7.44
C GLN A 149 27.56 -5.40 -6.93
#